data_AF-A0AAU2CJR5-F1
#
_entry.id   AF-A0AAU2CJR5-F1
#
_cell.length_a   1.000
_cell.length_b   1.000
_cell.length_c   1.000
_cell.angle_alpha   90.00
_cell.angle_beta   90.00
_cell.angle_gamma   90.00
#
_symmetry.space_group_name_H-M   'P 1'
#
loop_
_entity.id
_entity.type
_entity.pdbx_description
1 polymer ?
#
loop_
_entity_poly.entity_id
_entity_poly.type
_entity_poly.pdbx_seq_one_letter_code
_entity_poly.pdbx_strand_id
1 'polypeptide(L)'
;MGDTSTWAAWAAAATSLATLVVTTVVGGRREQHRWAREALTDAFVAFLEASWAHSDAVRSLPTQAGAESAPTLALYQEMRSQLTRLRLLTSEEVLRTGEELLRCQRRVHDAPPGPERTAAMADASALRRSVVDAAKKEMGL
;
A
#
# COMPACT_ATOMS: atom_id res chain seq x y z
N MET A 1 -16.20 34.89 -0.54
CA MET A 1 -15.76 33.77 0.32
C MET A 1 -17.03 33.03 0.74
N GLY A 2 -17.40 31.86 0.24
CA GLY A 2 -16.79 30.94 -0.72
C GLY A 2 -17.84 29.95 -1.30
N ASP A 3 -17.55 29.48 -2.52
CA ASP A 3 -17.75 28.12 -3.04
C ASP A 3 -19.16 27.55 -3.35
N THR A 4 -20.02 28.31 -4.01
CA THR A 4 -21.33 27.84 -4.53
C THR A 4 -21.29 26.99 -5.84
N SER A 5 -20.18 26.86 -6.57
CA SER A 5 -20.15 26.16 -7.88
C SER A 5 -19.40 24.82 -7.87
N THR A 6 -18.41 24.66 -6.99
CA THR A 6 -17.53 23.48 -6.95
C THR A 6 -18.21 22.26 -6.33
N TRP A 7 -19.15 22.48 -5.40
CA TRP A 7 -19.85 21.44 -4.66
C TRP A 7 -20.97 20.77 -5.47
N ALA A 8 -21.66 21.57 -6.31
CA ALA A 8 -22.66 21.07 -7.26
C ALA A 8 -22.03 20.27 -8.43
N ALA A 9 -20.81 20.64 -8.85
CA ALA A 9 -20.03 19.91 -9.85
C ALA A 9 -19.53 18.55 -9.32
N TRP A 10 -19.16 18.47 -8.04
CA TRP A 10 -18.74 17.24 -7.38
C TRP A 10 -19.89 16.20 -7.27
N ALA A 11 -21.10 16.65 -6.97
CA ALA A 11 -22.28 15.78 -6.85
C ALA A 11 -22.80 15.27 -8.21
N ALA A 12 -22.76 16.09 -9.26
CA ALA A 12 -23.20 15.69 -10.61
C ALA A 12 -22.18 14.80 -11.35
N ALA A 13 -20.87 14.98 -11.10
CA ALA A 13 -19.80 14.13 -11.61
C ALA A 13 -19.82 12.73 -10.98
N ALA A 14 -20.08 12.62 -9.68
CA ALA A 14 -20.24 11.34 -8.98
C ALA A 14 -21.44 10.53 -9.48
N THR A 15 -22.52 11.20 -9.88
CA THR A 15 -23.76 10.57 -10.36
C THR A 15 -23.63 10.05 -11.81
N SER A 16 -22.84 10.72 -12.65
CA SER A 16 -22.59 10.31 -14.06
C SER A 16 -21.62 9.13 -14.17
N LEU A 17 -20.69 9.00 -13.22
CA LEU A 17 -19.74 7.87 -13.13
C LEU A 17 -20.45 6.58 -12.68
N ALA A 18 -21.48 6.71 -11.85
CA ALA A 18 -22.34 5.61 -11.39
C ALA A 18 -23.23 5.03 -12.50
N THR A 19 -23.59 5.82 -13.52
CA THR A 19 -24.42 5.34 -14.64
C THR A 19 -23.59 4.64 -15.73
N LEU A 20 -22.28 4.95 -15.84
CA LEU A 20 -21.32 4.28 -16.75
C LEU A 20 -20.99 2.82 -16.33
N VAL A 21 -21.20 2.51 -15.05
CA VAL A 21 -21.09 1.17 -14.45
C VAL A 21 -22.18 0.22 -14.97
N VAL A 22 -23.35 0.75 -15.30
CA VAL A 22 -24.56 -0.05 -15.53
C VAL A 22 -24.65 -0.55 -16.96
N THR A 23 -24.20 0.21 -17.95
CA THR A 23 -24.86 0.04 -19.24
C THR A 23 -24.57 -1.26 -19.91
N THR A 24 -23.37 -1.81 -19.87
CA THR A 24 -23.11 -2.70 -21.00
C THR A 24 -22.03 -3.72 -20.77
N VAL A 25 -22.48 -4.92 -20.39
CA VAL A 25 -22.21 -6.14 -21.18
C VAL A 25 -20.77 -6.68 -21.11
N VAL A 26 -19.90 -5.97 -20.42
CA VAL A 26 -18.57 -6.47 -20.08
C VAL A 26 -18.55 -7.06 -18.65
N GLY A 27 -19.64 -6.88 -17.89
CA GLY A 27 -19.83 -7.30 -16.50
C GLY A 27 -19.86 -8.81 -16.20
N GLY A 28 -18.87 -9.58 -16.66
CA GLY A 28 -18.57 -10.93 -16.14
C GLY A 28 -17.06 -11.17 -16.16
N ARG A 29 -16.43 -10.82 -17.29
CA ARG A 29 -14.97 -10.74 -17.43
C ARG A 29 -14.41 -9.39 -16.97
N ARG A 30 -15.12 -8.26 -17.15
CA ARG A 30 -14.86 -7.01 -16.41
C ARG A 30 -15.21 -7.14 -14.95
N GLU A 31 -16.17 -7.97 -14.53
CA GLU A 31 -16.39 -8.19 -13.10
C GLU A 31 -15.19 -8.92 -12.50
N GLN A 32 -14.70 -9.99 -13.12
CA GLN A 32 -13.45 -10.63 -12.71
C GLN A 32 -12.23 -9.69 -12.76
N HIS A 33 -12.05 -8.90 -13.82
CA HIS A 33 -10.97 -7.92 -13.90
C HIS A 33 -11.14 -6.73 -12.95
N ARG A 34 -12.38 -6.33 -12.65
CA ARG A 34 -12.70 -5.29 -11.66
C ARG A 34 -12.48 -5.80 -10.26
N TRP A 35 -12.90 -7.01 -9.93
CA TRP A 35 -12.62 -7.66 -8.66
C TRP A 35 -11.13 -7.92 -8.50
N ALA A 36 -10.42 -8.32 -9.56
CA ALA A 36 -8.97 -8.44 -9.54
C ALA A 36 -8.29 -7.08 -9.33
N ARG A 37 -8.80 -6.01 -9.94
CA ARG A 37 -8.27 -4.64 -9.78
C ARG A 37 -8.61 -4.03 -8.41
N GLU A 38 -9.81 -4.26 -7.89
CA GLU A 38 -10.25 -3.86 -6.55
C GLU A 38 -9.44 -4.65 -5.51
N ALA A 39 -9.36 -5.98 -5.61
CA ALA A 39 -8.53 -6.80 -4.74
C ALA A 39 -7.04 -6.45 -4.84
N LEU A 40 -6.55 -6.08 -6.02
CA LEU A 40 -5.18 -5.58 -6.23
C LEU A 40 -4.98 -4.26 -5.49
N THR A 41 -5.90 -3.33 -5.64
CA THR A 41 -5.84 -2.00 -5.02
C THR A 41 -5.92 -2.13 -3.50
N ASP A 42 -6.85 -2.95 -3.01
CA ASP A 42 -7.03 -3.23 -1.58
C ASP A 42 -5.77 -3.88 -0.99
N ALA A 43 -5.22 -4.90 -1.65
CA ALA A 43 -3.99 -5.55 -1.19
C ALA A 43 -2.79 -4.58 -1.24
N PHE A 44 -2.73 -3.70 -2.23
CA PHE A 44 -1.66 -2.72 -2.37
C PHE A 44 -1.74 -1.62 -1.31
N VAL A 45 -2.94 -1.08 -1.08
CA VAL A 45 -3.21 -0.09 -0.03
C VAL A 45 -2.93 -0.71 1.34
N ALA A 46 -3.49 -1.89 1.64
CA ALA A 46 -3.26 -2.58 2.90
C ALA A 46 -1.77 -2.89 3.13
N PHE A 47 -1.02 -3.28 2.09
CA PHE A 47 0.42 -3.46 2.16
C PHE A 47 1.17 -2.17 2.52
N LEU A 48 0.82 -1.05 1.86
CA LEU A 48 1.45 0.24 2.12
C LEU A 48 1.08 0.80 3.50
N GLU A 49 -0.18 0.72 3.89
CA GLU A 49 -0.68 1.11 5.22
C GLU A 49 0.04 0.33 6.31
N ALA A 50 0.11 -1.00 6.19
CA ALA A 50 0.86 -1.83 7.12
C ALA A 50 2.35 -1.43 7.17
N SER A 51 2.95 -1.07 6.03
CA SER A 51 4.34 -0.61 6.00
C SER A 51 4.56 0.73 6.70
N TRP A 52 3.61 1.67 6.62
CA TRP A 52 3.69 2.97 7.29
C TRP A 52 3.48 2.78 8.79
N ALA A 53 2.40 2.08 9.16
CA ALA A 53 2.09 1.72 10.53
C ALA A 53 3.25 0.98 11.19
N HIS A 54 3.95 0.08 10.48
CA HIS A 54 5.12 -0.62 11.00
C HIS A 54 6.25 0.35 11.36
N SER A 55 6.59 1.27 10.46
CA SER A 55 7.62 2.28 10.73
C SER A 55 7.23 3.24 11.86
N ASP A 56 5.96 3.62 11.97
CA ASP A 56 5.48 4.47 13.06
C ASP A 56 5.48 3.74 14.40
N ALA A 57 5.10 2.46 14.42
CA ALA A 57 5.20 1.61 15.59
C ALA A 57 6.65 1.40 16.03
N VAL A 58 7.59 1.17 15.11
CA VAL A 58 9.03 1.07 15.44
C VAL A 58 9.59 2.41 15.94
N ARG A 59 9.10 3.55 15.41
CA ARG A 59 9.50 4.89 15.88
C ARG A 59 9.05 5.15 17.32
N SER A 60 7.89 4.64 17.71
CA SER A 60 7.33 4.83 19.06
C SER A 60 7.85 3.81 20.08
N LEU A 61 8.68 2.84 19.67
CA LEU A 61 9.28 1.89 20.60
C LEU A 61 10.25 2.59 21.56
N PRO A 62 10.12 2.31 22.88
CA PRO A 62 11.12 2.75 23.85
C PRO A 62 12.52 2.24 23.48
N THR A 63 13.56 3.00 23.81
CA THR A 63 14.97 2.62 23.57
C THR A 63 15.34 1.28 24.23
N GLN A 64 14.62 0.87 25.27
CA GLN A 64 14.81 -0.38 26.01
C GLN A 64 13.87 -1.52 25.58
N ALA A 65 12.92 -1.26 24.67
CA ALA A 65 12.06 -2.32 24.18
C ALA A 65 12.88 -3.26 23.31
N GLY A 66 12.98 -4.52 23.74
CA GLY A 66 13.64 -5.57 22.99
C GLY A 66 13.00 -5.80 21.62
N ALA A 67 13.74 -6.52 20.78
CA ALA A 67 13.52 -6.66 19.34
C ALA A 67 12.19 -7.30 18.89
N GLU A 68 11.20 -7.54 19.76
CA GLU A 68 9.89 -8.05 19.34
C GLU A 68 8.76 -7.39 20.13
N SER A 69 8.25 -6.28 19.60
CA SER A 69 6.96 -5.75 20.05
C SER A 69 5.85 -6.43 19.25
N ALA A 70 4.95 -7.15 19.93
CA ALA A 70 3.79 -7.82 19.33
C ALA A 70 3.06 -6.99 18.23
N PRO A 71 2.78 -5.68 18.40
CA PRO A 71 2.17 -4.88 17.35
C PRO A 71 3.04 -4.72 16.09
N THR A 72 4.36 -4.58 16.23
CA THR A 72 5.27 -4.48 15.07
C THR A 72 5.33 -5.80 14.29
N LEU A 73 5.35 -6.93 14.99
CA LEU A 73 5.32 -8.24 14.37
C LEU A 73 4.02 -8.49 13.60
N ALA A 74 2.87 -8.08 14.16
CA ALA A 74 1.58 -8.21 13.50
C ALA A 74 1.53 -7.40 12.19
N LEU A 75 2.06 -6.17 12.19
CA LEU A 75 2.13 -5.33 10.99
C LEU A 75 3.07 -5.92 9.92
N TYR A 76 4.20 -6.50 10.35
CA TYR A 76 5.10 -7.21 9.44
C TYR A 76 4.43 -8.46 8.82
N GLN A 77 3.65 -9.21 9.61
CA GLN A 77 2.88 -10.35 9.12
C GLN A 77 1.78 -9.92 8.14
N GLU A 78 1.12 -8.79 8.42
CA GLU A 78 0.12 -8.20 7.53
C GLU A 78 0.72 -7.83 6.17
N MET A 79 1.89 -7.17 6.17
CA MET A 79 2.63 -6.91 4.93
C MET A 79 2.93 -8.19 4.15
N ARG A 80 3.37 -9.26 4.82
CA ARG A 80 3.63 -10.57 4.18
C ARG A 80 2.36 -11.19 3.60
N SER A 81 1.25 -11.09 4.32
CA SER A 81 -0.06 -11.57 3.88
C SER A 81 -0.49 -10.85 2.59
N GLN A 82 -0.42 -9.52 2.58
CA GLN A 82 -0.78 -8.74 1.40
C GLN A 82 0.17 -8.96 0.23
N LEU A 83 1.48 -9.10 0.46
CA LEU A 83 2.44 -9.43 -0.59
C LEU A 83 2.15 -10.80 -1.23
N THR A 84 1.70 -11.77 -0.43
CA THR A 84 1.26 -13.08 -0.93
C THR A 84 0.02 -12.95 -1.84
N ARG A 85 -0.90 -12.05 -1.51
CA ARG A 85 -2.07 -11.75 -2.37
C ARG A 85 -1.64 -11.02 -3.65
N LEU A 86 -0.76 -10.03 -3.54
CA LEU A 86 -0.23 -9.27 -4.68
C LEU A 86 0.48 -10.17 -5.68
N ARG A 87 1.16 -11.23 -5.24
CA ARG A 87 1.79 -12.22 -6.13
C ARG A 87 0.81 -12.86 -7.13
N LEU A 88 -0.48 -12.93 -6.80
CA LEU A 88 -1.51 -13.47 -7.68
C LEU A 88 -2.11 -12.43 -8.62
N LEU A 89 -1.83 -11.15 -8.39
CA LEU A 89 -2.54 -10.01 -8.98
C LEU A 89 -1.63 -9.01 -9.72
N THR A 90 -0.30 -9.11 -9.56
CA THR A 90 0.69 -8.14 -10.06
C THR A 90 1.79 -8.78 -10.89
N SER A 91 2.47 -7.97 -11.69
CA SER A 91 3.73 -8.36 -12.33
C SER A 91 4.86 -8.61 -11.34
N GLU A 92 5.89 -9.31 -11.83
CA GLU A 92 7.11 -9.61 -11.09
C GLU A 92 7.86 -8.34 -10.65
N GLU A 93 7.76 -7.23 -11.39
CA GLU A 93 8.42 -5.96 -11.04
C GLU A 93 7.83 -5.34 -9.76
N VAL A 94 6.51 -5.33 -9.63
CA VAL A 94 5.80 -4.85 -8.43
C VAL A 94 6.06 -5.79 -7.25
N LEU A 95 6.02 -7.11 -7.50
CA LEU A 95 6.31 -8.09 -6.47
C LEU A 95 7.74 -7.95 -5.92
N ARG A 96 8.74 -7.79 -6.80
CA ARG A 96 10.15 -7.63 -6.41
C ARG A 96 10.36 -6.38 -5.57
N THR A 97 9.83 -5.24 -5.98
CA THR A 97 9.95 -3.99 -5.19
C THR A 97 9.21 -4.11 -3.85
N GLY A 98 8.08 -4.80 -3.81
CA GLY A 98 7.37 -5.13 -2.56
C GLY A 98 8.18 -6.03 -1.62
N GLU A 99 8.85 -7.06 -2.15
CA GLU A 99 9.75 -7.92 -1.38
C GLU A 99 10.95 -7.16 -0.82
N GLU A 100 11.54 -6.26 -1.61
CA GLU A 100 12.64 -5.40 -1.15
C GLU A 100 12.19 -4.49 -0.01
N LEU A 101 11.00 -3.88 -0.12
CA LEU A 101 10.42 -3.11 0.97
C LEU A 101 10.20 -3.98 2.21
N LEU A 102 9.65 -5.19 2.06
CA LEU A 102 9.45 -6.10 3.19
C LEU A 102 10.77 -6.46 3.89
N ARG A 103 11.82 -6.81 3.13
CA ARG A 103 13.17 -7.07 3.68
C ARG A 103 13.72 -5.82 4.39
N CYS A 104 13.46 -4.63 3.84
CA CYS A 104 13.85 -3.38 4.48
C CYS A 104 13.10 -3.12 5.79
N GLN A 105 11.81 -3.41 5.87
CA GLN A 105 11.04 -3.30 7.12
C GLN A 105 11.56 -4.25 8.19
N ARG A 106 12.02 -5.45 7.80
CA ARG A 106 12.72 -6.34 8.73
C ARG A 106 14.01 -5.72 9.27
N ARG A 107 14.82 -5.08 8.41
CA ARG A 107 16.01 -4.31 8.85
C ARG A 107 15.66 -3.17 9.79
N VAL A 108 14.56 -2.44 9.53
CA VAL A 108 14.06 -1.36 10.42
C VAL A 108 13.73 -1.89 11.82
N HIS A 109 13.12 -3.07 11.88
CA HIS A 109 12.76 -3.74 13.12
C HIS A 109 13.98 -4.24 13.89
N ASP A 110 14.91 -4.88 13.19
CA ASP A 110 16.10 -5.49 13.80
C ASP A 110 17.16 -4.44 14.20
N ALA A 111 17.12 -3.23 13.61
CA ALA A 111 18.09 -2.17 13.89
C ALA A 111 17.90 -1.55 15.29
N PRO A 112 18.98 -1.35 16.07
CA PRO A 112 18.90 -0.70 17.37
C PRO A 112 18.47 0.78 17.23
N PRO A 113 17.91 1.38 18.29
CA PRO A 113 17.58 2.80 18.28
C PRO A 113 18.83 3.64 17.98
N GLY A 114 18.76 4.52 16.98
CA GLY A 114 19.91 5.34 16.58
C GLY A 114 20.02 5.56 15.07
N PRO A 115 21.21 5.94 14.57
CA PRO A 115 21.40 6.33 13.18
C PRO A 115 21.13 5.19 12.20
N GLU A 116 21.41 3.94 12.57
CA GLU A 116 21.15 2.76 11.74
C GLU A 116 19.66 2.57 11.47
N ARG A 117 18.82 2.68 12.52
CA ARG A 117 17.36 2.62 12.38
C ARG A 117 16.84 3.78 11.55
N THR A 118 17.34 4.99 11.77
CA THR A 118 16.96 6.17 10.97
C THR A 118 17.29 5.97 9.48
N ALA A 119 18.48 5.43 9.18
CA ALA A 119 18.88 5.11 7.81
C ALA A 119 17.97 4.03 7.20
N ALA A 120 17.69 2.95 7.94
CA ALA A 120 16.78 1.90 7.48
C ALA A 120 15.35 2.43 7.23
N MET A 121 14.87 3.39 8.03
CA MET A 121 13.58 4.04 7.82
C MET A 121 13.57 4.94 6.58
N ALA A 122 14.69 5.62 6.30
CA ALA A 122 14.87 6.40 5.08
C ALA A 122 14.87 5.50 3.83
N ASP A 123 15.60 4.38 3.88
CA ASP A 123 15.58 3.33 2.85
C ASP A 123 14.16 2.83 2.61
N ALA A 124 13.42 2.51 3.68
CA ALA A 124 12.04 2.05 3.58
C ALA A 124 11.15 3.10 2.92
N SER A 125 11.32 4.39 3.23
CA SER A 125 10.60 5.49 2.57
C SER A 125 10.93 5.61 1.09
N ALA A 126 12.19 5.41 0.70
CA ALA A 126 12.60 5.36 -0.71
C ALA A 126 11.97 4.17 -1.44
N LEU A 127 12.02 2.98 -0.85
CA LEU A 127 11.45 1.77 -1.44
C LEU A 127 9.93 1.84 -1.59
N ARG A 128 9.20 2.50 -0.68
CA ARG A 128 7.76 2.75 -0.86
C ARG A 128 7.46 3.56 -2.12
N ARG A 129 8.29 4.57 -2.43
CA ARG A 129 8.14 5.33 -3.68
C ARG A 129 8.37 4.43 -4.89
N SER A 130 9.41 3.59 -4.85
CA SER A 130 9.66 2.60 -5.91
C SER A 130 8.51 1.61 -6.10
N VAL A 131 7.89 1.15 -5.01
CA VAL A 131 6.70 0.29 -5.05
C VAL A 131 5.51 1.02 -5.68
N VAL A 132 5.28 2.28 -5.31
CA VAL A 132 4.23 3.12 -5.92
C VAL A 132 4.50 3.36 -7.41
N ASP A 133 5.74 3.64 -7.80
CA ASP A 133 6.09 3.88 -9.19
C ASP A 133 5.96 2.61 -10.05
N ALA A 134 6.37 1.45 -9.52
CA ALA A 134 6.16 0.16 -10.17
C ALA A 134 4.66 -0.14 -10.34
N ALA A 135 3.84 0.12 -9.32
CA ALA A 135 2.40 -0.08 -9.39
C ALA A 135 1.72 0.89 -10.38
N LYS A 136 2.14 2.16 -10.43
CA LYS A 136 1.65 3.12 -11.44
C LYS A 136 1.93 2.64 -12.86
N LYS A 137 3.17 2.20 -13.11
CA LYS A 137 3.59 1.65 -14.40
C LYS A 137 2.75 0.43 -14.79
N GLU A 138 2.52 -0.49 -13.84
CA GLU A 138 1.65 -1.66 -14.02
C GLU A 138 0.20 -1.27 -14.36
N MET A 139 -0.30 -0.19 -13.75
CA MET A 139 -1.64 0.34 -13.98
C MET A 139 -1.75 1.24 -15.24
N GLY A 140 -0.63 1.54 -15.91
CA GLY A 140 -0.56 2.43 -17.07
C GLY A 140 -0.77 3.91 -16.72
N LEU A 141 -0.35 4.32 -15.52
CA LEU A 141 -0.45 5.68 -14.98
C LEU A 141 0.89 6.44 -15.03
#